data_AF-A0A0R3SPA9-F1
#
_entry.id   AF-A0A0R3SPA9-F1
#
_cell.length_a   1.000
_cell.length_b   1.000
_cell.length_c   1.000
_cell.angle_alpha   90.00
_cell.angle_beta   90.00
_cell.angle_gamma   90.00
#
_symmetry.space_group_name_H-M   'P 1'
#
loop_
_entity.id
_entity.type
_entity.pdbx_description
1 polymer ?
#
loop_
_entity_poly.entity_id
_entity_poly.type
_entity_poly.pdbx_seq_one_letter_code
_entity_poly.pdbx_strand_id
1 'polypeptide(L)'
;MELKKTADYPNVDTTSPTWIRKMRTIFRRFDSHGRGAVGIDEFLDIATSILSEFPKSDQFFGDQLVQAMIHLWYGVICTEGPEHKRTAITMQENDFVQAMAKCINGNFKTEFTENITTPLFNMADGDKDGFMQQNEMGQVIVGFGGNQKEAELLFRLLDGGSKKGVSKEQFESVLAEYFFDVGIKGKTAKLFGALINYKRPEDYPECECGPVWEGKMRTMFRRLDLHGAGKIRCHDFIQIGRALAQRNHLPKHKADNILRAMLDIWVHYFSVDKEGAHFTEITEKDFIHNIRSMINGEFRHAIDRFGWTFFKAVEVEGTGFISLAEYRNLQEAWHVGRAEAEGMFKVLDTDKDGKISSDEYLSAWCDYFLGEDPASPYKTFFGPVVSKHGRESFAE
;
A
#
# COMPACT_ATOMS: atom_id res chain seq x y z
N MET A 1 -18.31 -6.88 -23.64
CA MET A 1 -17.43 -5.72 -23.45
C MET A 1 -17.25 -5.06 -24.80
N GLU A 2 -17.40 -3.74 -24.91
CA GLU A 2 -17.05 -3.04 -26.15
C GLU A 2 -15.53 -3.00 -26.23
N LEU A 3 -14.94 -3.59 -27.28
CA LEU A 3 -13.50 -3.63 -27.45
C LEU A 3 -13.01 -2.25 -27.91
N LYS A 4 -12.09 -1.67 -27.14
CA LYS A 4 -11.44 -0.39 -27.46
C LYS A 4 -9.94 -0.58 -27.53
N LYS A 5 -9.33 -0.03 -28.58
CA LYS A 5 -7.88 0.00 -28.74
C LYS A 5 -7.30 1.17 -27.94
N THR A 6 -6.00 1.10 -27.68
CA THR A 6 -5.26 2.16 -26.98
C THR A 6 -5.44 3.54 -27.62
N ALA A 7 -5.47 3.59 -28.96
CA ALA A 7 -5.66 4.82 -29.74
C ALA A 7 -7.06 5.46 -29.57
N ASP A 8 -8.06 4.69 -29.15
CA ASP A 8 -9.44 5.16 -28.99
C ASP A 8 -9.64 5.92 -27.66
N TYR A 9 -8.72 5.77 -26.72
CA TYR A 9 -8.76 6.50 -25.45
C TYR A 9 -8.22 7.91 -25.61
N PRO A 10 -8.80 8.92 -24.92
CA PRO A 10 -8.23 10.26 -24.88
C PRO A 10 -6.88 10.27 -24.14
N ASN A 11 -6.24 11.44 -24.08
CA ASN A 11 -5.13 11.62 -23.16
C ASN A 11 -5.63 11.47 -21.72
N VAL A 12 -4.85 10.74 -20.93
CA VAL A 12 -5.10 10.48 -19.52
C VAL A 12 -4.83 11.74 -18.72
N ASP A 13 -5.81 12.15 -17.91
CA ASP A 13 -5.60 13.12 -16.84
C ASP A 13 -4.87 12.46 -15.67
N THR A 14 -3.58 12.74 -15.57
CA THR A 14 -2.68 12.16 -14.56
C THR A 14 -2.87 12.76 -13.16
N THR A 15 -3.69 13.81 -13.03
CA THR A 15 -4.09 14.39 -11.74
C THR A 15 -5.37 13.74 -11.19
N SER A 16 -6.06 12.92 -12.00
CA SER A 16 -7.27 12.21 -11.60
C SER A 16 -7.01 11.28 -10.41
N PRO A 17 -7.79 11.37 -9.31
CA PRO A 17 -7.66 10.47 -8.17
C PRO A 17 -7.76 8.99 -8.56
N THR A 18 -8.62 8.65 -9.51
CA THR A 18 -8.75 7.26 -9.98
C THR A 18 -7.47 6.79 -10.65
N TRP A 19 -6.84 7.61 -11.49
CA TRP A 19 -5.61 7.22 -12.17
C TRP A 19 -4.44 7.04 -11.21
N ILE A 20 -4.25 7.98 -10.27
CA ILE A 20 -3.22 7.86 -9.23
C ILE A 20 -3.37 6.56 -8.46
N ARG A 21 -4.61 6.23 -8.04
CA ARG A 21 -4.91 4.98 -7.32
C ARG A 21 -4.58 3.73 -8.14
N LYS A 22 -4.81 3.75 -9.46
CA LYS A 22 -4.40 2.67 -10.37
C LYS A 22 -2.88 2.52 -10.40
N MET A 23 -2.13 3.61 -10.57
CA MET A 23 -0.67 3.55 -10.64
C MET A 23 -0.04 3.10 -9.32
N ARG A 24 -0.59 3.53 -8.17
CA ARG A 24 -0.18 3.00 -6.85
C ARG A 24 -0.45 1.51 -6.69
N THR A 25 -1.59 1.04 -7.21
CA THR A 25 -1.94 -0.38 -7.19
C THR A 25 -0.98 -1.21 -8.05
N ILE A 26 -0.57 -0.69 -9.22
CA ILE A 26 0.47 -1.28 -10.07
C ILE A 26 1.82 -1.28 -9.34
N PHE A 27 2.22 -0.15 -8.75
CA PHE A 27 3.47 -0.07 -8.00
C PHE A 27 3.55 -1.15 -6.92
N ARG A 28 2.49 -1.36 -6.14
CA ARG A 28 2.44 -2.42 -5.13
C ARG A 28 2.58 -3.83 -5.72
N ARG A 29 2.11 -4.07 -6.96
CA ARG A 29 2.33 -5.34 -7.66
C ARG A 29 3.78 -5.49 -8.11
N PHE A 30 4.40 -4.38 -8.52
CA PHE A 30 5.77 -4.39 -9.01
C PHE A 30 6.79 -4.49 -7.88
N ASP A 31 6.54 -3.86 -6.73
CA ASP A 31 7.34 -3.99 -5.50
C ASP A 31 7.17 -5.36 -4.84
N SER A 32 7.57 -6.41 -5.57
CA SER A 32 7.48 -7.82 -5.16
C SER A 32 8.30 -8.11 -3.91
N HIS A 33 9.40 -7.37 -3.70
CA HIS A 33 10.24 -7.45 -2.52
C HIS A 33 9.68 -6.71 -1.30
N GLY A 34 8.65 -5.87 -1.48
CA GLY A 34 8.02 -5.09 -0.42
C GLY A 34 8.95 -4.07 0.24
N ARG A 35 9.91 -3.54 -0.52
CA ARG A 35 10.91 -2.56 -0.03
C ARG A 35 10.43 -1.11 -0.11
N GLY A 36 9.25 -0.88 -0.69
CA GLY A 36 8.69 0.44 -0.91
C GLY A 36 9.37 1.20 -2.06
N ALA A 37 10.07 0.49 -2.94
CA ALA A 37 10.73 1.06 -4.12
C ALA A 37 10.86 0.01 -5.23
N VAL A 38 10.77 0.44 -6.49
CA VAL A 38 10.98 -0.41 -7.67
C VAL A 38 12.22 0.03 -8.45
N GLY A 39 12.97 -0.93 -8.95
CA GLY A 39 14.14 -0.81 -9.80
C GLY A 39 14.04 -1.79 -10.97
N ILE A 40 15.08 -1.88 -11.80
CA ILE A 40 15.13 -2.83 -12.92
C ILE A 40 14.98 -4.28 -12.47
N ASP A 41 15.42 -4.61 -11.26
CA ASP A 41 15.33 -5.96 -10.69
C ASP A 41 13.88 -6.40 -10.49
N GLU A 42 12.96 -5.55 -10.02
CA GLU A 42 11.53 -5.92 -9.98
C GLU A 42 10.96 -6.25 -11.36
N PHE A 43 11.36 -5.52 -12.39
CA PHE A 43 10.89 -5.76 -13.77
C PHE A 43 11.42 -7.08 -14.32
N LEU A 44 12.68 -7.42 -14.01
CA LEU A 44 13.28 -8.71 -14.37
C LEU A 44 12.68 -9.86 -13.57
N ASP A 45 12.31 -9.64 -12.31
CA ASP A 45 11.65 -10.63 -11.49
C ASP A 45 10.23 -10.93 -11.97
N ILE A 46 9.49 -9.92 -12.45
CA ILE A 46 8.20 -10.13 -13.13
C ILE A 46 8.39 -11.04 -14.35
N ALA A 47 9.37 -10.74 -15.21
CA ALA A 47 9.67 -11.60 -16.37
C ALA A 47 10.02 -13.03 -15.92
N THR A 48 10.90 -13.17 -14.92
CA THR A 48 11.33 -14.47 -14.38
C THR A 48 10.17 -15.25 -13.79
N SER A 49 9.29 -14.58 -13.04
CA SER A 49 8.08 -15.15 -12.44
C SER A 49 7.14 -15.68 -13.52
N ILE A 50 6.85 -14.88 -14.56
CA ILE A 50 6.02 -15.31 -15.69
C ILE A 50 6.67 -16.49 -16.42
N LEU A 51 7.97 -16.43 -16.72
CA LEU A 51 8.68 -17.53 -17.38
C LEU A 51 8.61 -18.84 -16.59
N SER A 52 8.65 -18.75 -15.26
CA SER A 52 8.54 -19.93 -14.39
C SER A 52 7.17 -20.62 -14.48
N GLU A 53 6.11 -19.84 -14.79
CA GLU A 53 4.77 -20.37 -15.02
C GLU A 53 4.60 -20.99 -16.42
N PHE A 54 5.46 -20.64 -17.38
CA PHE A 54 5.43 -21.13 -18.76
C PHE A 54 6.70 -21.90 -19.20
N PRO A 55 7.12 -22.97 -18.49
CA PRO A 55 8.39 -23.66 -18.75
C PRO A 55 8.47 -24.40 -20.10
N LYS A 56 7.34 -24.53 -20.79
CA LYS A 56 7.24 -25.18 -22.12
C LYS A 56 7.10 -24.18 -23.27
N SER A 57 7.04 -22.89 -22.97
CA SER A 57 6.96 -21.86 -24.01
C SER A 57 8.24 -21.79 -24.82
N ASP A 58 8.14 -21.29 -26.05
CA ASP A 58 9.29 -21.09 -26.93
C ASP A 58 10.26 -20.10 -26.29
N GLN A 59 11.56 -20.45 -26.27
CA GLN A 59 12.61 -19.58 -25.73
C GLN A 59 12.57 -18.18 -26.37
N PHE A 60 12.20 -18.10 -27.64
CA PHE A 60 12.03 -16.84 -28.36
C PHE A 60 11.02 -15.90 -27.69
N PHE A 61 9.88 -16.41 -27.19
CA PHE A 61 8.90 -15.58 -26.50
C PHE A 61 9.38 -15.14 -25.12
N GLY A 62 10.21 -15.96 -24.48
CA GLY A 62 10.86 -15.57 -23.23
C GLY A 62 11.83 -14.42 -23.42
N ASP A 63 12.66 -14.49 -24.45
CA ASP A 63 13.57 -13.40 -24.80
C ASP A 63 12.80 -12.11 -25.13
N GLN A 64 11.67 -12.21 -25.85
CA GLN A 64 10.79 -11.06 -26.11
C GLN A 64 10.23 -10.44 -24.84
N LEU A 65 9.75 -11.25 -23.88
CA LEU A 65 9.22 -10.75 -22.63
C LEU A 65 10.29 -10.04 -21.79
N VAL A 66 11.49 -10.62 -21.71
CA VAL A 66 12.62 -10.01 -20.99
C VAL A 66 13.03 -8.69 -21.65
N GLN A 67 13.15 -8.65 -22.98
CA GLN A 67 13.44 -7.42 -23.72
C GLN A 67 12.38 -6.34 -23.50
N ALA A 68 11.11 -6.73 -23.47
CA ALA A 68 10.00 -5.82 -23.20
C ALA A 68 10.06 -5.23 -21.78
N MET A 69 10.37 -6.03 -20.75
CA MET A 69 10.53 -5.53 -19.38
C MET A 69 11.74 -4.61 -19.22
N ILE A 70 12.86 -4.92 -19.88
CA ILE A 70 14.05 -4.05 -19.92
C ILE A 70 13.69 -2.72 -20.60
N HIS A 71 13.03 -2.77 -21.76
CA HIS A 71 12.61 -1.57 -22.49
C HIS A 71 11.60 -0.74 -21.69
N LEU A 72 10.66 -1.38 -20.99
CA LEU A 72 9.70 -0.68 -20.14
C LEU A 72 10.43 0.13 -19.04
N TRP A 73 11.49 -0.42 -18.45
CA TRP A 73 12.33 0.32 -17.51
C TRP A 73 13.16 1.41 -18.18
N TYR A 74 14.07 1.07 -19.10
CA TYR A 74 15.05 2.00 -19.65
C TYR A 74 14.51 2.91 -20.76
N GLY A 75 13.57 2.46 -21.56
CA GLY A 75 13.02 3.17 -22.71
C GLY A 75 11.79 4.02 -22.38
N VAL A 76 11.04 3.67 -21.33
CA VAL A 76 9.72 4.26 -21.07
C VAL A 76 9.63 4.93 -19.69
N ILE A 77 9.92 4.22 -18.60
CA ILE A 77 9.68 4.71 -17.23
C ILE A 77 10.87 5.51 -16.69
N CYS A 78 12.05 4.89 -16.63
CA CYS A 78 13.28 5.50 -16.16
C CYS A 78 14.03 6.09 -17.35
N THR A 79 13.62 7.26 -17.84
CA THR A 79 14.21 7.88 -19.06
C THR A 79 15.22 8.99 -18.78
N GLU A 80 15.34 9.44 -17.54
CA GLU A 80 16.20 10.56 -17.17
C GLU A 80 17.65 10.13 -16.89
N GLY A 81 18.60 10.86 -17.47
CA GLY A 81 20.03 10.65 -17.26
C GLY A 81 20.67 9.55 -18.13
N PRO A 82 21.99 9.30 -17.96
CA PRO A 82 22.73 8.34 -18.78
C PRO A 82 22.31 6.89 -18.52
N GLU A 83 22.13 6.10 -19.57
CA GLU A 83 21.55 4.75 -19.48
C GLU A 83 22.25 3.82 -18.48
N HIS A 84 23.57 3.75 -18.54
CA HIS A 84 24.38 2.89 -17.67
C HIS A 84 24.23 3.20 -16.17
N LYS A 85 23.72 4.39 -15.80
CA LYS A 85 23.46 4.74 -14.39
C LYS A 85 22.07 4.33 -13.92
N ARG A 86 21.13 4.09 -14.85
CA ARG A 86 19.71 3.81 -14.54
C ARG A 86 19.48 2.41 -13.96
N THR A 87 20.45 1.52 -14.10
CA THR A 87 20.44 0.20 -13.44
C THR A 87 20.45 0.31 -11.91
N ALA A 88 21.08 1.36 -11.36
CA ALA A 88 21.17 1.59 -9.92
C ALA A 88 20.07 2.52 -9.39
N ILE A 89 19.18 2.99 -10.26
CA ILE A 89 18.07 3.87 -9.85
C ILE A 89 16.96 2.99 -9.28
N THR A 90 16.45 3.39 -8.13
CA THR A 90 15.20 2.88 -7.56
C THR A 90 14.23 4.05 -7.42
N MET A 91 12.96 3.83 -7.75
CA MET A 91 11.89 4.81 -7.61
C MET A 91 11.00 4.42 -6.44
N GLN A 92 10.79 5.35 -5.51
CA GLN A 92 9.71 5.19 -4.54
C GLN A 92 8.36 5.37 -5.23
N GLU A 93 7.26 5.03 -4.56
CA GLU A 93 5.93 5.03 -5.17
C GLU A 93 5.58 6.35 -5.86
N ASN A 94 5.84 7.49 -5.21
CA ASN A 94 5.53 8.80 -5.79
C ASN A 94 6.38 9.11 -7.02
N ASP A 95 7.68 8.78 -6.99
CA ASP A 95 8.57 8.95 -8.15
C ASP A 95 8.13 8.08 -9.32
N PHE A 96 7.70 6.85 -9.03
CA PHE A 96 7.14 5.94 -10.03
C PHE A 96 5.84 6.48 -10.63
N VAL A 97 4.90 6.97 -9.82
CA VAL A 97 3.65 7.58 -10.30
C VAL A 97 3.95 8.82 -11.17
N GLN A 98 4.94 9.64 -10.79
CA GLN A 98 5.37 10.79 -11.59
C GLN A 98 6.04 10.37 -12.91
N ALA A 99 6.89 9.35 -12.90
CA ALA A 99 7.50 8.79 -14.10
C ALA A 99 6.42 8.25 -15.06
N MET A 100 5.46 7.49 -14.52
CA MET A 100 4.29 7.03 -15.26
C MET A 100 3.47 8.20 -15.83
N ALA A 101 3.29 9.28 -15.08
CA ALA A 101 2.55 10.44 -15.55
C ALA A 101 3.24 11.12 -16.76
N LYS A 102 4.58 11.13 -16.78
CA LYS A 102 5.38 11.67 -17.89
C LYS A 102 5.26 10.81 -19.16
N CYS A 103 5.18 9.48 -19.02
CA CYS A 103 5.20 8.57 -20.17
C CYS A 103 3.82 8.07 -20.64
N ILE A 104 2.78 8.10 -19.80
CA ILE A 104 1.47 7.45 -20.06
C ILE A 104 0.77 7.94 -21.32
N ASN A 105 0.94 9.23 -21.68
CA ASN A 105 0.36 9.80 -22.90
C ASN A 105 1.34 9.82 -24.09
N GLY A 106 2.59 9.39 -23.88
CA GLY A 106 3.64 9.31 -24.89
C GLY A 106 4.01 7.87 -25.22
N ASN A 107 5.30 7.53 -25.10
CA ASN A 107 5.86 6.23 -25.48
C ASN A 107 5.09 5.03 -24.89
N PHE A 108 4.64 5.14 -23.63
CA PHE A 108 3.89 4.05 -23.00
C PHE A 108 2.60 3.71 -23.77
N LYS A 109 1.89 4.72 -24.27
CA LYS A 109 0.64 4.51 -25.03
C LYS A 109 0.91 4.09 -26.46
N THR A 110 1.90 4.69 -27.12
CA THR A 110 2.22 4.38 -28.52
C THR A 110 2.79 2.99 -28.70
N GLU A 111 3.54 2.50 -27.71
CA GLU A 111 4.23 1.21 -27.76
C GLU A 111 3.52 0.13 -26.93
N PHE A 112 2.36 0.44 -26.34
CA PHE A 112 1.62 -0.42 -25.42
C PHE A 112 1.41 -1.84 -25.97
N THR A 113 0.95 -1.93 -27.21
CA THR A 113 0.63 -3.21 -27.84
C THR A 113 1.89 -4.04 -28.08
N GLU A 114 2.99 -3.41 -28.52
CA GLU A 114 4.23 -4.09 -28.89
C GLU A 114 5.04 -4.51 -27.66
N ASN A 115 5.06 -3.67 -26.62
CA ASN A 115 5.94 -3.83 -25.45
C ASN A 115 5.23 -4.30 -24.18
N ILE A 116 3.90 -4.42 -24.17
CA ILE A 116 3.15 -4.94 -23.01
C ILE A 116 2.24 -6.07 -23.44
N THR A 117 1.29 -5.81 -24.34
CA THR A 117 0.26 -6.82 -24.69
C THR A 117 0.87 -8.01 -25.46
N THR A 118 1.66 -7.75 -26.51
CA THR A 118 2.16 -8.79 -27.41
C THR A 118 3.08 -9.81 -26.72
N PRO A 119 4.10 -9.39 -25.94
CA PRO A 119 5.01 -10.33 -25.31
C PRO A 119 4.29 -11.24 -24.29
N LEU A 120 3.33 -10.67 -23.55
CA LEU A 120 2.52 -11.41 -22.59
C LEU A 120 1.56 -12.40 -23.26
N PHE A 121 0.88 -11.97 -24.32
CA PHE A 121 -0.05 -12.81 -25.03
C PHE A 121 0.69 -13.97 -25.73
N ASN A 122 1.78 -13.69 -26.44
CA ASN A 122 2.57 -14.71 -27.14
C ASN A 122 3.21 -15.72 -26.17
N MET A 123 3.60 -15.27 -24.97
CA MET A 123 4.10 -16.17 -23.92
C MET A 123 3.04 -17.19 -23.51
N ALA A 124 1.79 -16.76 -23.41
CA ALA A 124 0.66 -17.56 -22.96
C ALA A 124 0.07 -18.43 -24.07
N ASP A 125 -0.07 -17.91 -25.30
CA ASP A 125 -0.56 -18.59 -26.51
C ASP A 125 0.55 -19.46 -27.14
N GLY A 126 0.96 -20.49 -26.40
CA GLY A 126 2.07 -21.36 -26.77
C GLY A 126 1.76 -22.29 -27.96
N ASP A 127 0.50 -22.68 -28.14
CA ASP A 127 0.05 -23.53 -29.25
C ASP A 127 -0.32 -22.74 -30.52
N LYS A 128 -0.33 -21.40 -30.42
CA LYS A 128 -0.51 -20.45 -31.53
C LYS A 128 -1.89 -20.57 -32.15
N ASP A 129 -2.90 -20.89 -31.36
CA ASP A 129 -4.29 -20.95 -31.80
C ASP A 129 -4.96 -19.55 -31.81
N GLY A 130 -4.27 -18.54 -31.27
CA GLY A 130 -4.74 -17.15 -31.19
C GLY A 130 -5.60 -16.86 -29.96
N PHE A 131 -5.70 -17.79 -29.01
CA PHE A 131 -6.53 -17.70 -27.82
C PHE A 131 -5.75 -18.11 -26.57
N MET A 132 -5.82 -17.24 -25.56
CA MET A 132 -5.34 -17.56 -24.23
C MET A 132 -6.42 -18.32 -23.46
N GLN A 133 -6.12 -19.52 -22.99
CA GLN A 133 -7.00 -20.35 -22.20
C GLN A 133 -7.05 -19.91 -20.73
N GLN A 134 -8.01 -20.44 -19.97
CA GLN A 134 -8.25 -20.02 -18.58
C GLN A 134 -7.05 -20.26 -17.66
N ASN A 135 -6.38 -21.41 -17.82
CA ASN A 135 -5.18 -21.75 -17.06
C ASN A 135 -4.00 -20.84 -17.43
N GLU A 136 -3.82 -20.54 -18.72
CA GLU A 136 -2.75 -19.68 -19.22
C GLU A 136 -2.94 -18.24 -18.72
N MET A 137 -4.17 -17.73 -18.77
CA MET A 137 -4.45 -16.41 -18.19
C MET A 137 -4.24 -16.39 -16.67
N GLY A 138 -4.56 -17.51 -16.00
CA GLY A 138 -4.20 -17.75 -14.59
C GLY A 138 -2.71 -17.56 -14.35
N GLN A 139 -1.89 -18.24 -15.14
CA GLN A 139 -0.43 -18.20 -15.07
C GLN A 139 0.14 -16.81 -15.35
N VAL A 140 -0.37 -16.08 -16.36
CA VAL A 140 0.03 -14.68 -16.60
C VAL A 140 -0.26 -13.82 -15.37
N ILE A 141 -1.49 -13.86 -14.85
CA ILE A 141 -1.91 -13.03 -13.72
C ILE A 141 -1.11 -13.38 -12.46
N VAL A 142 -0.88 -14.66 -12.18
CA VAL A 142 -0.04 -15.11 -11.05
C VAL A 142 1.41 -14.68 -11.23
N GLY A 143 1.96 -14.76 -12.45
CA GLY A 143 3.30 -14.28 -12.78
C GLY A 143 3.50 -12.79 -12.48
N PHE A 144 2.45 -11.97 -12.66
CA PHE A 144 2.39 -10.56 -12.25
C PHE A 144 2.08 -10.33 -10.76
N GLY A 145 2.17 -11.37 -9.94
CA GLY A 145 1.90 -11.33 -8.51
C GLY A 145 0.41 -11.33 -8.14
N GLY A 146 -0.49 -11.54 -9.11
CA GLY A 146 -1.94 -11.72 -8.94
C GLY A 146 -2.32 -13.05 -8.29
N ASN A 147 -3.62 -13.33 -8.21
CA ASN A 147 -4.10 -14.64 -7.75
C ASN A 147 -5.10 -15.30 -8.70
N GLN A 148 -5.27 -16.61 -8.53
CA GLN A 148 -6.13 -17.41 -9.41
C GLN A 148 -7.59 -16.91 -9.46
N LYS A 149 -8.15 -16.43 -8.34
CA LYS A 149 -9.53 -15.93 -8.30
C LYS A 149 -9.71 -14.67 -9.13
N GLU A 150 -8.72 -13.78 -9.11
CA GLU A 150 -8.67 -12.59 -9.97
C GLU A 150 -8.65 -13.00 -11.44
N ALA A 151 -7.76 -13.94 -11.80
CA ALA A 151 -7.64 -14.44 -13.16
C ALA A 151 -8.95 -15.09 -13.67
N GLU A 152 -9.59 -15.95 -12.88
CA GLU A 152 -10.86 -16.59 -13.22
C GLU A 152 -12.00 -15.58 -13.42
N LEU A 153 -12.00 -14.49 -12.63
CA LEU A 153 -12.99 -13.43 -12.75
C LEU A 153 -12.81 -12.66 -14.06
N LEU A 154 -11.56 -12.33 -14.38
CA LEU A 154 -11.19 -11.65 -15.62
C LEU A 154 -11.46 -12.53 -16.83
N PHE A 155 -11.17 -13.83 -16.75
CA PHE A 155 -11.34 -14.75 -17.89
C PHE A 155 -12.80 -14.80 -18.29
N ARG A 156 -13.68 -14.95 -17.30
CA ARG A 156 -15.14 -14.93 -17.50
C ARG A 156 -15.66 -13.59 -18.04
N LEU A 157 -15.01 -12.48 -17.70
CA LEU A 157 -15.35 -11.16 -18.24
C LEU A 157 -15.02 -11.07 -19.73
N LEU A 158 -13.87 -11.63 -20.13
CA LEU A 158 -13.30 -11.48 -21.47
C LEU A 158 -13.81 -12.51 -22.48
N ASP A 159 -13.84 -13.80 -22.12
CA ASP A 159 -14.30 -14.87 -23.03
C ASP A 159 -15.75 -14.66 -23.49
N GLY A 160 -16.56 -13.93 -22.71
CA GLY A 160 -17.93 -13.56 -23.11
C GLY A 160 -18.83 -14.77 -23.39
N GLY A 161 -18.45 -15.97 -22.92
CA GLY A 161 -19.15 -17.23 -23.17
C GLY A 161 -18.82 -17.91 -24.51
N SER A 162 -17.81 -17.44 -25.23
CA SER A 162 -17.39 -18.03 -26.51
C SER A 162 -16.82 -19.44 -26.36
N LYS A 163 -16.27 -19.76 -25.17
CA LYS A 163 -15.53 -20.99 -24.83
C LYS A 163 -14.33 -21.27 -25.74
N LYS A 164 -13.92 -20.31 -26.58
CA LYS A 164 -12.70 -20.42 -27.40
C LYS A 164 -11.46 -19.98 -26.64
N GLY A 165 -11.65 -19.13 -25.61
CA GLY A 165 -10.56 -18.48 -24.89
C GLY A 165 -10.59 -16.97 -25.10
N VAL A 166 -9.58 -16.29 -24.58
CA VAL A 166 -9.45 -14.83 -24.67
C VAL A 166 -8.55 -14.49 -25.85
N SER A 167 -9.06 -13.72 -26.82
CA SER A 167 -8.26 -13.26 -27.95
C SER A 167 -7.28 -12.15 -27.54
N LYS A 168 -6.27 -11.90 -28.37
CA LYS A 168 -5.32 -10.81 -28.15
C LYS A 168 -6.00 -9.45 -28.05
N GLU A 169 -7.03 -9.18 -28.87
CA GLU A 169 -7.77 -7.92 -28.85
C GLU A 169 -8.58 -7.75 -27.55
N GLN A 170 -9.15 -8.83 -27.03
CA GLN A 170 -9.85 -8.82 -25.74
C GLN A 170 -8.87 -8.53 -24.59
N PHE A 171 -7.73 -9.22 -24.59
CA PHE A 171 -6.66 -9.00 -23.62
C PHE A 171 -6.08 -7.58 -23.70
N GLU A 172 -5.83 -7.06 -24.90
CA GLU A 172 -5.38 -5.69 -25.11
C GLU A 172 -6.40 -4.68 -24.56
N SER A 173 -7.68 -4.87 -24.90
CA SER A 173 -8.74 -3.95 -24.50
C SER A 173 -8.89 -3.85 -22.99
N VAL A 174 -8.73 -4.95 -22.24
CA VAL A 174 -8.84 -4.93 -20.78
C VAL A 174 -7.68 -4.20 -20.12
N LEU A 175 -6.46 -4.40 -20.62
CA LEU A 175 -5.29 -3.71 -20.12
C LEU A 175 -5.36 -2.22 -20.50
N ALA A 176 -5.76 -1.91 -21.74
CA ALA A 176 -5.93 -0.54 -22.23
C ALA A 176 -6.98 0.23 -21.41
N GLU A 177 -8.14 -0.38 -21.11
CA GLU A 177 -9.14 0.20 -20.22
C GLU A 177 -8.53 0.53 -18.86
N TYR A 178 -7.76 -0.39 -18.28
CA TYR A 178 -7.10 -0.14 -16.99
C TYR A 178 -6.12 1.01 -17.04
N PHE A 179 -5.25 1.11 -18.04
CA PHE A 179 -4.25 2.19 -18.06
C PHE A 179 -4.83 3.54 -18.48
N PHE A 180 -5.75 3.55 -19.45
CA PHE A 180 -6.16 4.79 -20.13
C PHE A 180 -7.55 5.31 -19.76
N ASP A 181 -8.45 4.50 -19.20
CA ASP A 181 -9.77 4.98 -18.78
C ASP A 181 -9.74 5.51 -17.34
N VAL A 182 -9.77 6.83 -17.17
CA VAL A 182 -9.87 7.48 -15.86
C VAL A 182 -11.24 7.28 -15.20
N GLY A 183 -12.27 6.96 -15.99
CA GLY A 183 -13.64 6.69 -15.56
C GLY A 183 -13.96 5.21 -15.32
N ILE A 184 -12.95 4.34 -15.34
CA ILE A 184 -13.08 2.89 -15.17
C ILE A 184 -13.85 2.51 -13.90
N LYS A 185 -14.71 1.49 -14.01
CA LYS A 185 -15.56 1.00 -12.91
C LYS A 185 -15.63 -0.51 -12.90
N GLY A 186 -16.17 -1.07 -11.82
CA GLY A 186 -16.51 -2.49 -11.75
C GLY A 186 -15.29 -3.41 -11.65
N LYS A 187 -15.31 -4.53 -12.38
CA LYS A 187 -14.30 -5.60 -12.26
C LYS A 187 -13.00 -5.25 -12.95
N THR A 188 -13.04 -4.53 -14.07
CA THR A 188 -11.86 -4.04 -14.80
C THR A 188 -11.03 -3.08 -13.95
N ALA A 189 -11.67 -2.23 -13.13
CA ALA A 189 -10.96 -1.40 -12.15
C ALA A 189 -10.18 -2.20 -11.10
N LYS A 190 -10.51 -3.48 -10.90
CA LYS A 190 -9.87 -4.39 -9.95
C LYS A 190 -8.90 -5.38 -10.63
N LEU A 191 -8.51 -5.12 -11.88
CA LEU A 191 -7.63 -5.97 -12.69
C LEU A 191 -6.35 -6.36 -11.94
N PHE A 192 -5.73 -5.40 -11.26
CA PHE A 192 -4.51 -5.61 -10.47
C PHE A 192 -4.76 -5.69 -8.96
N GLY A 193 -5.99 -6.04 -8.56
CA GLY A 193 -6.46 -6.05 -7.17
C GLY A 193 -7.28 -4.81 -6.81
N ALA A 194 -7.74 -4.74 -5.56
CA ALA A 194 -8.46 -3.57 -5.06
C ALA A 194 -7.59 -2.31 -5.20
N LEU A 195 -8.19 -1.25 -5.75
CA LEU A 195 -7.49 0.03 -5.88
C LEU A 195 -7.13 0.55 -4.50
N ILE A 196 -5.87 0.98 -4.36
CA ILE A 196 -5.42 1.61 -3.12
C ILE A 196 -6.21 2.89 -2.89
N ASN A 197 -6.73 3.10 -1.68
CA ASN A 197 -7.68 4.18 -1.39
C ASN A 197 -7.15 5.28 -0.48
N TYR A 198 -6.09 5.02 0.28
CA TYR A 198 -5.59 5.98 1.25
C TYR A 198 -4.67 7.03 0.62
N LYS A 199 -4.77 8.26 1.13
CA LYS A 199 -3.86 9.36 0.77
C LYS A 199 -2.47 9.05 1.34
N ARG A 200 -1.44 9.15 0.51
CA ARG A 200 -0.05 9.08 0.98
C ARG A 200 0.29 10.33 1.78
N PRO A 201 1.31 10.28 2.66
CA PRO A 201 1.71 11.46 3.42
C PRO A 201 1.93 12.71 2.56
N GLU A 202 2.47 12.56 1.36
CA GLU A 202 2.79 13.64 0.42
C GLU A 202 1.54 14.26 -0.22
N ASP A 203 0.39 13.58 -0.18
CA ASP A 203 -0.88 14.11 -0.71
C ASP A 203 -1.54 15.11 0.27
N TYR A 204 -1.08 15.17 1.53
CA TYR A 204 -1.56 16.13 2.51
C TYR A 204 -0.76 17.43 2.41
N PRO A 205 -1.37 18.60 2.64
CA PRO A 205 -0.65 19.86 2.72
C PRO A 205 0.36 19.86 3.89
N GLU A 206 1.26 20.84 3.90
CA GLU A 206 2.07 21.13 5.08
C GLU A 206 1.16 21.36 6.29
N CYS A 207 1.53 20.80 7.45
CA CYS A 207 0.72 20.86 8.65
C CYS A 207 1.07 22.10 9.48
N GLU A 208 0.11 22.97 9.75
CA GLU A 208 0.28 24.15 10.62
C GLU A 208 0.60 23.74 12.06
N CYS A 209 0.24 22.51 12.44
CA CYS A 209 0.42 21.94 13.77
C CYS A 209 -0.33 22.74 14.85
N GLY A 210 -1.54 23.20 14.52
CA GLY A 210 -2.39 24.00 15.40
C GLY A 210 -3.00 23.21 16.56
N PRO A 211 -3.94 23.81 17.33
CA PRO A 211 -4.50 23.21 18.54
C PRO A 211 -5.17 21.84 18.33
N VAL A 212 -5.79 21.61 17.16
CA VAL A 212 -6.40 20.32 16.80
C VAL A 212 -5.32 19.25 16.70
N TRP A 213 -4.24 19.55 15.97
CA TRP A 213 -3.12 18.65 15.79
C TRP A 213 -2.38 18.38 17.11
N GLU A 214 -2.09 19.42 17.90
CA GLU A 214 -1.45 19.24 19.21
C GLU A 214 -2.31 18.40 20.16
N GLY A 215 -3.63 18.58 20.15
CA GLY A 215 -4.56 17.77 20.92
C GLY A 215 -4.48 16.28 20.54
N LYS A 216 -4.39 15.97 19.24
CA LYS A 216 -4.14 14.60 18.76
C LYS A 216 -2.81 14.07 19.32
N MET A 217 -1.69 14.76 19.08
CA MET A 217 -0.39 14.27 19.52
C MET A 217 -0.29 14.08 21.04
N ARG A 218 -0.87 14.98 21.85
CA ARG A 218 -0.95 14.80 23.31
C ARG A 218 -1.79 13.59 23.71
N THR A 219 -2.88 13.33 22.97
CA THR A 219 -3.71 12.14 23.19
C THR A 219 -2.88 10.89 22.94
N MET A 220 -2.22 10.80 21.79
CA MET A 220 -1.34 9.68 21.47
C MET A 220 -0.23 9.49 22.51
N PHE A 221 0.44 10.57 22.93
CA PHE A 221 1.48 10.50 23.96
C PHE A 221 0.97 9.82 25.24
N ARG A 222 -0.19 10.26 25.74
CA ARG A 222 -0.79 9.67 26.96
C ARG A 222 -1.22 8.22 26.79
N ARG A 223 -1.59 7.80 25.58
CA ARG A 223 -1.93 6.40 25.28
C ARG A 223 -0.71 5.49 25.23
N LEU A 224 0.46 6.06 24.96
CA LEU A 224 1.73 5.34 24.93
C LEU A 224 2.49 5.41 26.26
N ASP A 225 2.27 6.45 27.08
CA ASP A 225 2.78 6.54 28.46
C ASP A 225 1.91 5.71 29.42
N LEU A 226 1.97 4.38 29.28
CA LEU A 226 1.12 3.44 30.03
C LEU A 226 1.29 3.52 31.55
N HIS A 227 2.46 3.99 32.01
CA HIS A 227 2.75 4.12 33.43
C HIS A 227 2.48 5.54 33.99
N GLY A 228 2.05 6.48 33.16
CA GLY A 228 1.79 7.87 33.57
C GLY A 228 3.04 8.56 34.14
N ALA A 229 4.23 8.16 33.69
CA ALA A 229 5.50 8.68 34.18
C ALA A 229 5.82 10.07 33.60
N GLY A 230 5.02 10.54 32.64
CA GLY A 230 5.27 11.74 31.85
C GLY A 230 6.37 11.55 30.81
N LYS A 231 6.77 10.31 30.55
CA LYS A 231 7.85 9.93 29.62
C LYS A 231 7.56 8.58 28.98
N ILE A 232 7.76 8.48 27.67
CA ILE A 232 7.68 7.21 26.93
C ILE A 232 9.08 6.58 26.87
N ARG A 233 9.14 5.26 27.09
CA ARG A 233 10.35 4.43 27.04
C ARG A 233 10.12 3.19 26.19
N CYS A 234 11.21 2.54 25.77
CA CYS A 234 11.17 1.22 25.12
C CYS A 234 10.29 0.21 25.88
N HIS A 235 10.32 0.26 27.21
CA HIS A 235 9.52 -0.62 28.05
C HIS A 235 8.01 -0.49 27.80
N ASP A 236 7.50 0.72 27.51
CA ASP A 236 6.06 0.92 27.26
C ASP A 236 5.62 0.15 26.00
N PHE A 237 6.42 0.18 24.93
CA PHE A 237 6.18 -0.59 23.70
C PHE A 237 6.24 -2.11 23.95
N ILE A 238 7.19 -2.58 24.77
CA ILE A 238 7.26 -3.99 25.17
C ILE A 238 5.98 -4.39 25.93
N GLN A 239 5.46 -3.52 26.79
CA GLN A 239 4.23 -3.79 27.53
C GLN A 239 3.00 -3.81 26.63
N ILE A 240 2.90 -2.92 25.63
CA ILE A 240 1.86 -3.00 24.58
C ILE A 240 1.95 -4.35 23.86
N GLY A 241 3.15 -4.77 23.43
CA GLY A 241 3.33 -6.04 22.75
C GLY A 241 2.97 -7.26 23.61
N ARG A 242 3.34 -7.26 24.89
CA ARG A 242 2.94 -8.31 25.84
C ARG A 242 1.44 -8.32 26.08
N ALA A 243 0.83 -7.15 26.21
CA ALA A 243 -0.61 -6.96 26.37
C ALA A 243 -1.38 -7.55 25.18
N LEU A 244 -0.92 -7.29 23.96
CA LEU A 244 -1.49 -7.86 22.73
C LEU A 244 -1.31 -9.38 22.67
N ALA A 245 -0.10 -9.87 22.94
CA ALA A 245 0.19 -11.31 22.92
C ALA A 245 -0.65 -12.09 23.93
N GLN A 246 -0.83 -11.56 25.14
CA GLN A 246 -1.64 -12.17 26.19
C GLN A 246 -3.13 -12.17 25.85
N ARG A 247 -3.68 -11.03 25.40
CA ARG A 247 -5.12 -10.90 25.08
C ARG A 247 -5.54 -11.72 23.87
N ASN A 248 -4.64 -11.90 22.90
CA ASN A 248 -4.89 -12.76 21.74
C ASN A 248 -4.49 -14.23 21.98
N HIS A 249 -4.03 -14.59 23.19
CA HIS A 249 -3.59 -15.95 23.56
C HIS A 249 -2.55 -16.54 22.58
N LEU A 250 -1.61 -15.72 22.15
CA LEU A 250 -0.71 -16.09 21.06
C LEU A 250 0.34 -17.10 21.49
N PRO A 251 0.70 -18.06 20.61
CA PRO A 251 1.87 -18.89 20.82
C PRO A 251 3.15 -18.04 20.82
N LYS A 252 4.19 -18.53 21.50
CA LYS A 252 5.44 -17.79 21.71
C LYS A 252 6.03 -17.17 20.44
N HIS A 253 6.07 -17.89 19.32
CA HIS A 253 6.65 -17.36 18.08
C HIS A 253 5.87 -16.15 17.52
N LYS A 254 4.53 -16.15 17.58
CA LYS A 254 3.70 -15.01 17.18
C LYS A 254 3.89 -13.85 18.16
N ALA A 255 3.95 -14.14 19.46
CA ALA A 255 4.23 -13.13 20.48
C ALA A 255 5.61 -12.45 20.26
N ASP A 256 6.65 -13.22 19.95
CA ASP A 256 7.98 -12.72 19.65
C ASP A 256 7.98 -11.80 18.41
N ASN A 257 7.15 -12.10 17.39
CA ASN A 257 7.00 -11.24 16.22
C ASN A 257 6.37 -9.89 16.56
N ILE A 258 5.35 -9.86 17.42
CA ILE A 258 4.76 -8.60 17.91
C ILE A 258 5.78 -7.80 18.71
N LEU A 259 6.53 -8.45 19.59
CA LEU A 259 7.57 -7.77 20.38
C LEU A 259 8.65 -7.18 19.49
N ARG A 260 9.07 -7.89 18.43
CA ARG A 260 9.99 -7.34 17.42
C ARG A 260 9.39 -6.12 16.73
N ALA A 261 8.13 -6.17 16.32
CA ALA A 261 7.46 -5.03 15.68
C ALA A 261 7.36 -3.81 16.63
N MET A 262 7.05 -4.03 17.91
CA MET A 262 7.01 -2.96 18.93
C MET A 262 8.39 -2.35 19.19
N LEU A 263 9.45 -3.17 19.21
CA LEU A 263 10.83 -2.69 19.31
C LEU A 263 11.26 -1.94 18.05
N ASP A 264 10.89 -2.44 16.88
CA ASP A 264 11.13 -1.79 15.59
C ASP A 264 10.49 -0.39 15.57
N ILE A 265 9.25 -0.30 16.06
CA ILE A 265 8.55 0.98 16.20
C ILE A 265 9.31 1.95 17.11
N TRP A 266 9.71 1.48 18.30
CA TRP A 266 10.48 2.29 19.24
C TRP A 266 11.78 2.78 18.63
N VAL A 267 12.56 1.88 18.03
CA VAL A 267 13.89 2.19 17.51
C VAL A 267 13.81 3.18 16.36
N HIS A 268 12.93 2.94 15.38
CA HIS A 268 12.94 3.70 14.12
C HIS A 268 12.08 4.97 14.12
N TYR A 269 11.08 5.10 15.01
CA TYR A 269 10.15 6.23 14.96
C TYR A 269 10.10 7.08 16.22
N PHE A 270 10.56 6.57 17.37
CA PHE A 270 10.48 7.29 18.64
C PHE A 270 11.86 7.64 19.19
N SER A 271 12.73 6.65 19.26
CA SER A 271 14.02 6.78 19.94
C SER A 271 15.08 7.52 19.14
N VAL A 272 14.76 8.06 17.96
CA VAL A 272 15.72 8.72 17.05
C VAL A 272 15.16 10.07 16.62
N ASP A 273 15.97 11.13 16.68
CA ASP A 273 15.66 12.41 16.01
C ASP A 273 16.21 12.46 14.58
N LYS A 274 15.95 13.55 13.88
CA LYS A 274 16.44 13.76 12.50
C LYS A 274 17.97 13.82 12.42
N GLU A 275 18.66 14.11 13.52
CA GLU A 275 20.12 14.11 13.63
C GLU A 275 20.70 12.71 13.94
N GLY A 276 19.85 11.71 14.16
CA GLY A 276 20.26 10.34 14.48
C GLY A 276 20.59 10.13 15.96
N ALA A 277 20.28 11.09 16.84
CA ALA A 277 20.52 10.94 18.27
C ALA A 277 19.52 9.95 18.88
N HIS A 278 20.04 9.03 19.70
CA HIS A 278 19.21 8.01 20.33
C HIS A 278 18.72 8.45 21.73
N PHE A 279 17.41 8.44 21.93
CA PHE A 279 16.75 8.72 23.21
C PHE A 279 16.40 7.43 23.95
N THR A 280 16.75 7.36 25.23
CA THR A 280 16.30 6.28 26.12
C THR A 280 14.90 6.52 26.69
N GLU A 281 14.46 7.79 26.70
CA GLU A 281 13.16 8.24 27.15
C GLU A 281 12.76 9.54 26.43
N ILE A 282 11.46 9.75 26.22
CA ILE A 282 10.92 10.87 25.45
C ILE A 282 9.86 11.59 26.28
N THR A 283 10.02 12.90 26.50
CA THR A 283 8.99 13.71 27.17
C THR A 283 7.87 14.09 26.21
N GLU A 284 6.72 14.54 26.72
CA GLU A 284 5.62 15.02 25.87
C GLU A 284 6.07 16.15 24.93
N LYS A 285 6.94 17.04 25.41
CA LYS A 285 7.50 18.15 24.63
C LYS A 285 8.35 17.62 23.47
N ASP A 286 9.26 16.69 23.75
CA ASP A 286 10.18 16.13 22.75
C ASP A 286 9.39 15.31 21.73
N PHE A 287 8.40 14.53 22.18
CA PHE A 287 7.50 13.79 21.30
C PHE A 287 6.79 14.71 20.30
N ILE A 288 6.12 15.77 20.78
CA ILE A 288 5.41 16.72 19.91
C ILE A 288 6.38 17.41 18.95
N HIS A 289 7.56 17.82 19.43
CA HIS A 289 8.59 18.45 18.61
C HIS A 289 9.09 17.51 17.49
N ASN A 290 9.40 16.26 17.83
CA ASN A 290 9.92 15.27 16.88
C ASN A 290 8.88 14.92 15.82
N ILE A 291 7.62 14.68 16.20
CA ILE A 291 6.56 14.39 15.22
C ILE A 291 6.33 15.60 14.32
N ARG A 292 6.31 16.84 14.85
CA ARG A 292 6.20 18.07 14.04
C ARG A 292 7.33 18.16 13.01
N SER A 293 8.57 17.90 13.43
CA SER A 293 9.73 17.92 12.54
C SER A 293 9.68 16.80 11.49
N MET A 294 9.14 15.63 11.84
CA MET A 294 9.01 14.50 10.92
C MET A 294 7.95 14.77 9.85
N ILE A 295 6.75 15.21 10.24
CA ILE A 295 5.64 15.38 9.29
C ILE A 295 5.90 16.53 8.31
N ASN A 296 6.58 17.60 8.71
CA ASN A 296 6.90 18.72 7.81
C ASN A 296 8.34 18.68 7.28
N GLY A 297 9.03 17.55 7.44
CA GLY A 297 10.42 17.37 7.00
C GLY A 297 10.58 16.28 5.95
N GLU A 298 11.83 15.93 5.65
CA GLU A 298 12.20 14.92 4.64
C GLU A 298 11.71 13.50 4.99
N PHE A 299 11.44 13.24 6.26
CA PHE A 299 10.94 11.96 6.77
C PHE A 299 9.41 11.84 6.77
N ARG A 300 8.68 12.75 6.12
CA ARG A 300 7.20 12.71 6.06
C ARG A 300 6.66 11.36 5.56
N HIS A 301 7.32 10.78 4.56
CA HIS A 301 7.01 9.46 4.00
C HIS A 301 7.10 8.31 5.02
N ALA A 302 7.73 8.53 6.18
CA ALA A 302 7.83 7.53 7.23
C ALA A 302 6.49 7.29 7.96
N ILE A 303 5.53 8.21 7.85
CA ILE A 303 4.24 8.15 8.58
C ILE A 303 3.41 6.92 8.21
N ASP A 304 3.32 6.56 6.93
CA ASP A 304 2.53 5.40 6.52
C ASP A 304 3.30 4.08 6.73
N ARG A 305 4.63 4.08 6.58
CA ARG A 305 5.49 2.95 6.99
C ARG A 305 5.34 2.65 8.48
N PHE A 306 5.32 3.69 9.30
CA PHE A 306 5.07 3.60 10.73
C PHE A 306 3.70 2.97 11.01
N GLY A 307 2.65 3.44 10.32
CA GLY A 307 1.30 2.86 10.42
C GLY A 307 1.23 1.41 9.96
N TRP A 308 2.00 1.04 8.92
CA TRP A 308 2.05 -0.33 8.42
C TRP A 308 2.69 -1.29 9.41
N THR A 309 3.77 -0.89 10.09
CA THR A 309 4.39 -1.70 11.16
C THR A 309 3.41 -1.92 12.31
N PHE A 310 2.64 -0.89 12.69
CA PHE A 310 1.57 -1.03 13.68
C PHE A 310 0.44 -1.96 13.19
N PHE A 311 -0.02 -1.81 11.96
CA PHE A 311 -1.04 -2.68 11.36
C PHE A 311 -0.63 -4.15 11.46
N LYS A 312 0.59 -4.50 11.03
CA LYS A 312 1.10 -5.88 11.12
C LYS A 312 1.24 -6.39 12.55
N ALA A 313 1.52 -5.52 13.52
CA ALA A 313 1.62 -5.93 14.91
C ALA A 313 0.24 -6.24 15.53
N VAL A 314 -0.83 -5.66 14.98
CA VAL A 314 -2.22 -5.81 15.44
C VAL A 314 -2.93 -6.94 14.70
N GLU A 315 -2.63 -7.12 13.41
CA GLU A 315 -3.16 -8.19 12.55
C GLU A 315 -2.39 -9.50 12.81
N VAL A 316 -2.69 -10.14 13.92
CA VAL A 316 -1.90 -11.27 14.45
C VAL A 316 -2.27 -12.60 13.81
N GLU A 317 -3.44 -12.66 13.17
CA GLU A 317 -3.93 -13.86 12.48
C GLU A 317 -3.48 -14.00 11.02
N GLY A 318 -2.87 -12.96 10.42
CA GLY A 318 -2.31 -13.05 9.07
C GLY A 318 -3.38 -13.14 7.97
N THR A 319 -4.60 -12.72 8.27
CA THR A 319 -5.74 -12.68 7.35
C THR A 319 -5.66 -11.50 6.38
N GLY A 320 -4.81 -10.51 6.67
CA GLY A 320 -4.73 -9.24 5.95
C GLY A 320 -5.79 -8.21 6.37
N PHE A 321 -6.59 -8.51 7.40
CA PHE A 321 -7.61 -7.60 7.94
C PHE A 321 -7.58 -7.62 9.46
N ILE A 322 -7.76 -6.46 10.10
CA ILE A 322 -7.91 -6.38 11.54
C ILE A 322 -9.38 -6.65 11.89
N SER A 323 -9.64 -7.71 12.64
CA SER A 323 -10.97 -7.99 13.19
C SER A 323 -11.35 -7.03 14.33
N LEU A 324 -12.65 -6.96 14.67
CA LEU A 324 -13.10 -6.18 15.82
C LEU A 324 -12.43 -6.61 17.13
N ALA A 325 -12.17 -7.90 17.30
CA ALA A 325 -11.51 -8.43 18.49
C ALA A 325 -10.05 -7.95 18.59
N GLU A 326 -9.29 -8.05 17.49
CA GLU A 326 -7.91 -7.56 17.43
C GLU A 326 -7.84 -6.04 17.64
N TYR A 327 -8.72 -5.28 17.00
CA TYR A 327 -8.79 -3.82 17.17
C TYR A 327 -9.10 -3.44 18.63
N ARG A 328 -10.04 -4.14 19.27
CA ARG A 328 -10.35 -3.93 20.69
C ARG A 328 -9.17 -4.25 21.59
N ASN A 329 -8.46 -5.34 21.33
CA ASN A 329 -7.26 -5.70 22.10
C ASN A 329 -6.18 -4.61 22.05
N LEU A 330 -6.01 -3.95 20.90
CA LEU A 330 -5.13 -2.79 20.74
C LEU A 330 -5.62 -1.58 21.53
N GLN A 331 -6.88 -1.20 21.34
CA GLN A 331 -7.46 -0.02 21.99
C GLN A 331 -7.45 -0.17 23.52
N GLU A 332 -7.72 -1.37 24.05
CA GLU A 332 -7.60 -1.67 25.47
C GLU A 332 -6.15 -1.64 25.97
N ALA A 333 -5.17 -2.03 25.15
CA ALA A 333 -3.74 -1.87 25.48
C ALA A 333 -3.33 -0.39 25.54
N TRP A 334 -4.07 0.50 24.88
CA TRP A 334 -3.95 1.95 24.99
C TRP A 334 -4.85 2.57 26.06
N HIS A 335 -5.53 1.76 26.88
CA HIS A 335 -6.50 2.24 27.88
C HIS A 335 -7.65 3.07 27.28
N VAL A 336 -8.08 2.72 26.07
CA VAL A 336 -9.31 3.25 25.45
C VAL A 336 -10.47 2.33 25.82
N GLY A 337 -11.59 2.94 26.21
CA GLY A 337 -12.79 2.20 26.61
C GLY A 337 -13.42 1.42 25.45
N ARG A 338 -14.13 0.36 25.80
CA ARG A 338 -14.74 -0.56 24.82
C ARG A 338 -15.72 0.14 23.88
N ALA A 339 -16.54 1.04 24.41
CA ALA A 339 -17.55 1.75 23.61
C ALA A 339 -16.89 2.68 22.58
N GLU A 340 -15.82 3.40 22.98
CA GLU A 340 -15.05 4.23 22.06
C GLU A 340 -14.34 3.40 21.00
N ALA A 341 -13.75 2.26 21.38
CA ALA A 341 -13.10 1.35 20.45
C ALA A 341 -14.08 0.79 19.41
N GLU A 342 -15.25 0.31 19.84
CA GLU A 342 -16.30 -0.19 18.94
C GLU A 342 -16.88 0.93 18.05
N GLY A 343 -16.98 2.16 18.56
CA GLY A 343 -17.38 3.32 17.78
C GLY A 343 -16.36 3.67 16.69
N MET A 344 -15.07 3.71 17.05
CA MET A 344 -13.99 4.00 16.11
C MET A 344 -13.84 2.88 15.07
N PHE A 345 -14.02 1.61 15.45
CA PHE A 345 -14.03 0.49 14.51
C PHE A 345 -15.05 0.71 13.38
N LYS A 346 -16.27 1.12 13.71
CA LYS A 346 -17.32 1.43 12.71
C LYS A 346 -17.00 2.64 11.83
N VAL A 347 -16.14 3.53 12.30
CA VAL A 347 -15.64 4.68 11.51
C VAL A 347 -14.54 4.21 10.56
N LEU A 348 -13.68 3.28 10.99
CA LEU A 348 -12.61 2.71 10.16
C LEU A 348 -13.15 1.75 9.10
N ASP A 349 -14.14 0.92 9.43
CA ASP A 349 -14.82 0.00 8.52
C ASP A 349 -15.77 0.77 7.59
N THR A 350 -15.18 1.37 6.56
CA THR A 350 -15.86 2.28 5.62
C THR A 350 -16.76 1.54 4.65
N ASP A 351 -16.39 0.32 4.25
CA ASP A 351 -17.17 -0.52 3.35
C ASP A 351 -18.19 -1.43 4.07
N LYS A 352 -18.11 -1.49 5.41
CA LYS A 352 -19.02 -2.19 6.31
C LYS A 352 -18.98 -3.71 6.16
N ASP A 353 -17.82 -4.25 5.82
CA ASP A 353 -17.61 -5.69 5.70
C ASP A 353 -17.26 -6.38 7.04
N GLY A 354 -17.18 -5.59 8.13
CA GLY A 354 -17.03 -6.07 9.51
C GLY A 354 -15.59 -6.31 9.94
N LYS A 355 -14.63 -5.85 9.15
CA LYS A 355 -13.17 -5.96 9.38
C LYS A 355 -12.49 -4.71 8.82
N ILE A 356 -11.29 -4.41 9.29
CA ILE A 356 -10.55 -3.21 8.86
C ILE A 356 -9.45 -3.67 7.90
N SER A 357 -9.55 -3.26 6.65
CA SER A 357 -8.48 -3.42 5.68
C SER A 357 -7.29 -2.52 6.01
N SER A 358 -6.12 -2.84 5.48
CA SER A 358 -4.96 -1.99 5.69
C SER A 358 -5.11 -0.58 5.11
N ASP A 359 -5.86 -0.44 4.02
CA ASP A 359 -6.14 0.86 3.41
C ASP A 359 -7.02 1.74 4.30
N GLU A 360 -8.02 1.16 4.94
CA GLU A 360 -8.88 1.86 5.90
C GLU A 360 -8.09 2.30 7.13
N TYR A 361 -7.26 1.39 7.66
CA TYR A 361 -6.37 1.69 8.77
C TYR A 361 -5.40 2.83 8.43
N LEU A 362 -4.71 2.73 7.29
CA LEU A 362 -3.72 3.73 6.86
C LEU A 362 -4.36 5.06 6.45
N SER A 363 -5.60 5.06 5.95
CA SER A 363 -6.38 6.29 5.72
C SER A 363 -6.57 7.06 7.01
N ALA A 364 -7.04 6.38 8.05
CA ALA A 364 -7.27 7.00 9.35
C ALA A 364 -5.96 7.38 10.05
N TRP A 365 -4.94 6.54 9.92
CA TRP A 365 -3.60 6.79 10.44
C TRP A 365 -2.99 8.06 9.85
N CYS A 366 -2.89 8.15 8.52
CA CYS A 366 -2.32 9.32 7.86
C CYS A 366 -3.11 10.59 8.18
N ASP A 367 -4.44 10.53 8.18
CA ASP A 367 -5.27 11.67 8.57
C ASP A 367 -5.06 12.08 10.05
N TYR A 368 -4.85 11.12 10.94
CA TYR A 368 -4.55 11.40 12.35
C TYR A 368 -3.24 12.19 12.50
N PHE A 369 -2.20 11.91 11.72
CA PHE A 369 -0.93 12.64 11.80
C PHE A 369 -0.90 13.93 10.97
N LEU A 370 -1.62 13.97 9.84
CA LEU A 370 -1.42 14.97 8.79
C LEU A 370 -2.66 15.83 8.48
N GLY A 371 -3.85 15.39 8.88
CA GLY A 371 -5.08 16.15 8.72
C GLY A 371 -5.26 17.18 9.85
N GLU A 372 -5.79 18.36 9.54
CA GLU A 372 -6.08 19.39 10.56
C GLU A 372 -7.57 19.76 10.66
N ASP A 373 -8.44 19.06 9.91
CA ASP A 373 -9.88 19.27 9.98
C ASP A 373 -10.43 18.85 11.36
N PRO A 374 -10.96 19.79 12.18
CA PRO A 374 -11.56 19.49 13.47
C PRO A 374 -12.80 18.60 13.35
N ALA A 375 -13.43 18.51 12.17
CA ALA A 375 -14.56 17.64 11.90
C ALA A 375 -14.14 16.23 11.44
N SER A 376 -12.84 15.97 11.22
CA SER A 376 -12.38 14.65 10.81
C SER A 376 -12.83 13.57 11.80
N PRO A 377 -13.45 12.48 11.33
CA PRO A 377 -13.85 11.37 12.19
C PRO A 377 -12.62 10.58 12.68
N TYR A 378 -11.47 10.73 12.04
CA TYR A 378 -10.23 10.04 12.42
C TYR A 378 -9.48 10.72 13.57
N LYS A 379 -9.87 11.93 14.00
CA LYS A 379 -9.21 12.65 15.10
C LYS A 379 -9.21 11.89 16.44
N THR A 380 -10.09 10.91 16.60
CA THR A 380 -10.21 10.06 17.80
C THR A 380 -9.60 8.66 17.62
N PHE A 381 -8.70 8.48 16.66
CA PHE A 381 -8.05 7.19 16.39
C PHE A 381 -7.41 6.55 17.65
N PHE A 382 -6.74 7.37 18.47
CA PHE A 382 -6.17 6.99 19.77
C PHE A 382 -7.16 7.24 20.95
N GLY A 383 -8.47 7.21 20.68
CA GLY A 383 -9.53 7.53 21.64
C GLY A 383 -9.88 9.03 21.70
N PRO A 384 -10.75 9.43 22.65
CA PRO A 384 -11.20 10.82 22.78
C PRO A 384 -10.06 11.82 22.93
N VAL A 385 -10.12 12.91 22.16
CA VAL A 385 -9.07 13.95 22.16
C VAL A 385 -8.99 14.62 23.52
N VAL A 386 -7.78 14.64 24.06
CA VAL A 386 -7.44 15.28 25.31
C VAL A 386 -7.32 16.80 25.10
N SER A 387 -8.26 17.56 25.65
CA SER A 387 -8.32 19.02 25.50
C SER A 387 -7.76 19.82 26.69
N LYS A 388 -7.33 19.16 27.79
CA LYS A 388 -6.83 19.84 29.00
C LYS A 388 -5.57 19.18 29.61
N HIS A 389 -4.72 19.99 30.25
CA HIS A 389 -3.64 19.57 31.16
C HIS A 389 -4.20 19.01 32.49
N GLY A 390 -5.11 18.03 32.41
CA GLY A 390 -5.63 17.37 33.59
C GLY A 390 -4.58 16.46 34.21
N ARG A 391 -3.88 16.96 35.24
CA ARG A 391 -3.58 16.12 36.42
C ARG A 391 -4.95 15.72 36.98
N GLU A 392 -5.11 14.46 37.39
CA GLU A 392 -6.35 13.83 37.88
C GLU A 392 -7.22 13.18 36.80
N SER A 393 -7.05 11.86 36.62
CA SER A 393 -8.14 10.87 36.55
C SER A 393 -7.59 9.48 36.22
N PHE A 394 -6.93 8.85 37.21
CA PHE A 394 -6.90 7.39 37.32
C PHE A 394 -6.94 7.04 38.80
N ALA A 395 -8.14 7.17 39.37
CA ALA A 395 -8.55 6.48 40.58
C ALA A 395 -10.00 6.08 40.35
N GLU A 396 -10.18 4.89 39.78
CA GLU A 396 -11.21 3.90 40.13
C GLU A 396 -10.93 2.58 39.41
#